data_AF-A0A7S2B2B8-F1
#
_entry.id   AF-A0A7S2B2B8-F1
#
_cell.length_a   1.000
_cell.length_b   1.000
_cell.length_c   1.000
_cell.angle_alpha   90.00
_cell.angle_beta   90.00
_cell.angle_gamma   90.00
#
_symmetry.space_group_name_H-M   'P 1'
#
loop_
_entity.id
_entity.type
_entity.pdbx_description
1 polymer ?
#
loop_
_entity_poly.entity_id
_entity_poly.type
_entity_poly.pdbx_seq_one_letter_code
_entity_poly.pdbx_strand_id
1 'polypeptide(L)'
;NGNVGTSIQLTNTMIGSGILTFPYVLANIGIVLGVVYILFFGWAVCLTSIMLIDMGKKRGILDYSAVVEAEFGFTVARVLNVSIALTNFGALMSYFNTIGTLGSSVVSQWDNIWL
;
A
#
# COMPACT_ATOMS: atom_id res chain seq x y z
N ASN A 1 6.46 25.52 -3.22
CA ASN A 1 7.38 24.44 -2.76
C ASN A 1 6.72 23.27 -2.02
N GLY A 2 5.41 23.28 -1.72
CA GLY A 2 4.77 22.13 -1.03
C GLY A 2 4.49 20.89 -1.90
N ASN A 3 4.21 21.06 -3.20
CA ASN A 3 3.77 19.94 -4.08
C ASN A 3 4.81 18.84 -4.26
N VAL A 4 6.10 19.18 -4.34
CA VAL A 4 7.16 18.17 -4.52
C VAL A 4 7.35 17.32 -3.27
N GLY A 5 7.22 17.91 -2.08
CA GLY A 5 7.36 17.20 -0.82
C GLY A 5 6.23 16.20 -0.57
N THR A 6 4.99 16.54 -0.92
CA THR A 6 3.84 15.65 -0.77
C THR A 6 3.89 14.49 -1.77
N SER A 7 4.28 14.74 -3.03
CA SER A 7 4.46 13.67 -4.02
C SER A 7 5.52 12.64 -3.62
N ILE A 8 6.64 13.10 -3.04
CA ILE A 8 7.71 12.20 -2.55
C ILE A 8 7.20 11.36 -1.37
N GLN A 9 6.48 11.95 -0.42
CA GLN A 9 5.91 11.21 0.71
C GLN A 9 4.89 10.17 0.25
N LEU A 10 3.98 10.53 -0.66
CA LEU A 10 3.02 9.60 -1.25
C LEU A 10 3.73 8.44 -1.96
N THR A 11 4.81 8.73 -2.70
CA THR A 11 5.61 7.70 -3.37
C THR A 11 6.28 6.77 -2.36
N ASN A 12 6.85 7.31 -1.29
CA ASN A 12 7.46 6.50 -0.22
C ASN A 12 6.45 5.57 0.45
N THR A 13 5.23 6.07 0.70
CA THR A 13 4.14 5.25 1.26
C THR A 13 3.68 4.16 0.28
N MET A 14 3.63 4.43 -1.03
CA MET A 14 3.24 3.45 -2.05
C MET A 14 4.29 2.35 -2.27
N ILE A 15 5.58 2.69 -2.23
CA ILE A 15 6.66 1.70 -2.40
C ILE A 15 6.61 0.66 -1.28
N GLY A 16 6.51 1.12 -0.03
CA GLY A 16 6.17 0.37 1.20
C GLY A 16 6.37 -1.15 1.23
N SER A 17 5.43 -1.87 1.85
CA SER A 17 5.51 -3.32 2.07
C SER A 17 5.27 -4.14 0.80
N GLY A 18 4.58 -3.58 -0.19
CA GLY A 18 4.21 -4.28 -1.43
C GLY A 18 5.40 -4.59 -2.35
N ILE A 19 6.45 -3.76 -2.33
CA ILE A 19 7.60 -3.96 -3.22
C ILE A 19 8.46 -5.17 -2.86
N LEU A 20 8.44 -5.60 -1.59
CA LEU A 20 9.19 -6.77 -1.13
C LEU A 20 8.56 -8.08 -1.60
N THR A 21 7.23 -8.12 -1.68
CA THR A 21 6.48 -9.29 -2.17
C THR A 21 6.39 -9.32 -3.70
N PHE A 22 6.56 -8.18 -4.36
CA PHE A 22 6.50 -8.04 -5.80
C PHE A 22 7.42 -8.98 -6.61
N PRO A 23 8.74 -9.10 -6.34
CA PRO A 23 9.61 -10.02 -7.08
C PRO A 23 9.23 -11.50 -6.86
N TYR A 24 8.80 -11.85 -5.64
CA TYR A 24 8.32 -13.20 -5.33
C TYR A 24 7.07 -13.55 -6.15
N VAL A 25 6.11 -12.62 -6.23
CA VAL A 25 4.90 -12.81 -7.04
C VAL A 25 5.28 -12.93 -8.52
N LEU A 26 6.13 -12.05 -9.04
CA LEU A 26 6.58 -12.08 -10.44
C LEU A 26 7.28 -13.41 -10.81
N ALA A 27 8.04 -13.98 -9.88
CA ALA A 27 8.66 -15.30 -10.06
C ALA A 27 7.64 -16.46 -10.13
N ASN A 28 6.51 -16.34 -9.44
CA ASN A 28 5.48 -17.39 -9.40
C ASN A 28 4.51 -17.36 -10.60
N ILE A 29 4.07 -16.17 -11.04
CA ILE A 29 3.11 -16.01 -12.16
C ILE A 29 3.77 -15.74 -13.50
N GLY A 30 5.07 -15.44 -13.52
CA GLY A 30 5.81 -15.12 -14.74
C GLY A 30 5.63 -13.68 -15.21
N ILE A 31 6.58 -13.23 -16.05
CA ILE A 31 6.72 -11.82 -16.45
C ILE A 31 5.50 -11.30 -17.21
N VAL A 32 4.95 -12.09 -18.13
CA VAL A 32 3.84 -11.66 -19.00
C VAL A 32 2.58 -11.37 -18.17
N LEU A 33 2.19 -12.30 -17.29
CA LEU A 33 1.03 -12.09 -16.41
C LEU A 33 1.28 -10.98 -15.38
N GLY A 34 2.50 -10.89 -14.85
CA GLY A 34 2.88 -9.80 -13.94
C GLY A 34 2.70 -8.41 -14.54
N VAL A 35 3.15 -8.20 -15.78
CA VAL A 35 2.99 -6.90 -16.47
C VAL A 35 1.53 -6.54 -16.67
N VAL A 36 0.69 -7.49 -17.10
CA VAL A 36 -0.75 -7.27 -17.25
C VAL A 36 -1.40 -6.90 -15.91
N TYR A 37 -1.02 -7.59 -14.84
CA TYR A 37 -1.53 -7.33 -13.49
C TYR A 37 -1.17 -5.91 -13.03
N ILE A 38 0.08 -5.48 -13.23
CA ILE A 38 0.54 -4.14 -12.85
C ILE A 38 -0.21 -3.06 -13.64
N LEU A 39 -0.36 -3.24 -14.95
CA LEU A 39 -1.06 -2.26 -15.79
C LEU A 39 -2.53 -2.15 -15.39
N PHE A 40 -3.19 -3.29 -15.15
CA PHE A 40 -4.61 -3.32 -14.77
C PHE A 40 -4.84 -2.68 -13.39
N PHE A 41 -4.10 -3.10 -12.36
CA PHE A 41 -4.24 -2.55 -11.02
C PHE A 41 -3.75 -1.11 -10.93
N GLY A 42 -2.68 -0.75 -11.65
CA GLY A 42 -2.20 0.63 -11.74
C GLY A 42 -3.25 1.55 -12.35
N TRP A 43 -3.92 1.12 -13.42
CA TRP A 43 -5.05 1.85 -13.99
C TRP A 43 -6.19 1.98 -12.96
N ALA A 44 -6.61 0.88 -12.33
CA ALA A 44 -7.70 0.89 -11.36
C ALA A 44 -7.43 1.85 -10.19
N VAL A 45 -6.21 1.84 -9.64
CA VAL A 45 -5.78 2.76 -8.56
C VAL A 45 -5.76 4.21 -9.02
N CYS A 46 -5.37 4.48 -10.26
CA CYS A 46 -5.38 5.83 -10.82
C CYS A 46 -6.81 6.37 -10.90
N LEU A 47 -7.75 5.58 -11.45
CA LEU A 47 -9.16 5.97 -11.55
C LEU A 47 -9.79 6.22 -10.18
N THR A 48 -9.60 5.30 -9.23
CA THR A 48 -10.17 5.45 -7.89
C THR A 48 -9.60 6.67 -7.17
N SER A 49 -8.31 6.94 -7.33
CA SER A 49 -7.65 8.13 -6.76
C SER A 49 -8.21 9.43 -7.35
N ILE A 50 -8.45 9.48 -8.67
CA ILE A 50 -9.05 10.65 -9.32
C ILE A 50 -10.48 10.88 -8.83
N MET A 51 -11.30 9.81 -8.80
CA MET A 51 -12.67 9.87 -8.30
C MET A 51 -12.72 10.41 -6.87
N LEU A 52 -11.84 9.90 -6.01
CA LEU A 52 -11.76 10.34 -4.63
C LEU A 52 -11.39 11.82 -4.50
N ILE A 53 -10.38 12.28 -5.24
CA ILE A 53 -9.95 13.68 -5.22
C ILE A 53 -11.07 14.60 -5.71
N ASP A 54 -11.82 14.20 -6.74
CA ASP A 54 -12.95 14.97 -7.27
C ASP A 54 -14.09 15.08 -6.23
N MET A 55 -14.40 13.98 -5.53
CA MET A 55 -15.41 13.97 -4.46
C MET A 55 -14.98 14.81 -3.24
N GLY A 56 -13.70 14.70 -2.83
CA GLY A 56 -13.14 15.52 -1.76
C GLY A 56 -13.17 17.02 -2.07
N LYS A 57 -12.89 17.40 -3.33
CA LYS A 57 -13.00 18.79 -3.80
C LYS A 57 -14.44 19.30 -3.81
N LYS A 58 -15.39 18.50 -4.28
CA LYS A 58 -16.82 18.89 -4.36
C LYS A 58 -17.43 19.18 -2.99
N ARG A 59 -17.03 18.46 -1.95
CA ARG A 59 -17.57 18.64 -0.59
C ARG A 59 -16.70 19.49 0.33
N GLY A 60 -15.46 19.82 -0.07
CA GLY A 60 -14.52 20.58 0.76
C GLY A 60 -14.02 19.79 1.98
N ILE A 61 -14.15 18.46 1.97
CA ILE A 61 -13.77 17.57 3.06
C ILE A 61 -12.53 16.79 2.62
N LEU A 62 -11.46 16.88 3.38
CA LEU A 62 -10.18 16.21 3.09
C LEU A 62 -10.07 14.81 3.73
N ASP A 63 -11.04 14.44 4.56
CA ASP A 63 -11.04 13.16 5.27
C ASP A 63 -11.73 12.07 4.45
N TYR A 64 -10.99 10.99 4.17
CA TYR A 64 -11.43 9.86 3.34
C TYR A 64 -12.72 9.23 3.87
N SER A 65 -12.83 9.06 5.20
CA SER A 65 -14.02 8.47 5.82
C SER A 65 -15.24 9.38 5.71
N ALA A 66 -15.05 10.68 5.92
CA ALA A 66 -16.14 11.66 5.89
C ALA A 66 -16.64 11.92 4.46
N VAL A 67 -15.77 11.86 3.45
CA VAL A 67 -16.19 11.91 2.04
C VAL A 67 -17.04 10.69 1.67
N VAL A 68 -16.63 9.49 2.11
CA VAL A 68 -17.39 8.26 1.85
C VAL A 68 -18.70 8.22 2.64
N GLU A 69 -18.72 8.70 3.88
CA GLU A 69 -19.94 8.82 4.70
C GLU A 69 -20.97 9.74 4.05
N ALA A 70 -20.51 10.86 3.47
CA ALA A 70 -21.39 11.84 2.83
C ALA A 70 -22.01 11.37 1.51
N GLU A 71 -21.38 10.43 0.80
CA GLU A 71 -21.88 9.91 -0.49
C GLU A 71 -22.59 8.55 -0.37
N PHE A 72 -22.06 7.63 0.45
CA PHE A 72 -22.54 6.25 0.54
C PHE A 72 -23.20 5.91 1.90
N GLY A 73 -23.13 6.83 2.86
CA GLY A 73 -23.70 6.67 4.20
C GLY A 73 -22.75 6.04 5.22
N PHE A 74 -23.16 6.11 6.49
CA PHE A 74 -22.36 5.73 7.66
C PHE A 74 -21.92 4.26 7.67
N THR A 75 -22.76 3.34 7.19
CA THR A 75 -22.43 1.90 7.15
C THR A 75 -21.24 1.62 6.23
N VAL A 76 -21.23 2.24 5.05
CA VAL A 76 -20.16 2.04 4.07
C VAL A 76 -18.86 2.67 4.55
N ALA A 77 -18.91 3.86 5.17
CA ALA A 77 -17.75 4.48 5.78
C ALA A 77 -17.13 3.62 6.89
N ARG A 78 -17.95 2.91 7.68
CA ARG A 78 -17.47 2.01 8.74
C ARG A 78 -16.80 0.76 8.18
N VAL A 79 -17.38 0.15 7.13
CA VAL A 79 -16.78 -1.01 6.44
C VAL A 79 -15.45 -0.62 5.78
N LEU A 80 -15.39 0.54 5.16
CA LEU A 80 -14.19 1.11 4.57
C LEU A 80 -13.10 1.30 5.63
N ASN A 81 -13.42 1.91 6.77
CA ASN A 81 -12.48 2.09 7.87
C ASN A 81 -11.93 0.78 8.43
N VAL A 82 -12.79 -0.23 8.60
CA VAL A 82 -12.35 -1.57 8.99
C VAL A 82 -11.43 -2.20 7.94
N SER A 83 -11.74 -2.02 6.65
CA SER A 83 -10.90 -2.52 5.56
C SER A 83 -9.51 -1.84 5.55
N ILE A 84 -9.46 -0.52 5.73
CA ILE A 84 -8.22 0.25 5.84
C ILE A 84 -7.41 -0.21 7.07
N ALA A 85 -8.07 -0.42 8.21
CA ALA A 85 -7.42 -0.92 9.42
C ALA A 85 -6.81 -2.32 9.21
N LEU A 86 -7.54 -3.22 8.55
CA LEU A 86 -7.06 -4.55 8.19
C LEU A 86 -5.86 -4.48 7.22
N THR A 87 -5.91 -3.62 6.21
CA THR A 87 -4.79 -3.44 5.29
C THR A 87 -3.54 -2.90 6.00
N ASN A 88 -3.70 -1.92 6.90
CA ASN A 88 -2.59 -1.40 7.70
C ASN A 88 -2.02 -2.44 8.66
N PHE A 89 -2.88 -3.24 9.29
CA PHE A 89 -2.45 -4.35 10.14
C PHE A 89 -1.67 -5.40 9.34
N GLY A 90 -2.16 -5.77 8.15
CA GLY A 90 -1.46 -6.67 7.24
C GLY A 90 -0.10 -6.12 6.80
N ALA A 91 -0.01 -4.82 6.51
CA ALA A 91 1.25 -4.16 6.19
C ALA A 91 2.24 -4.25 7.37
N LEU A 92 1.77 -3.99 8.61
CA LEU A 92 2.59 -4.09 9.82
C LEU A 92 3.13 -5.52 10.03
N MET A 93 2.28 -6.54 9.85
CA MET A 93 2.69 -7.94 9.91
C MET A 93 3.74 -8.29 8.85
N SER A 94 3.60 -7.78 7.62
CA SER A 94 4.59 -7.95 6.55
C SER A 94 5.93 -7.32 6.91
N TYR A 95 5.94 -6.15 7.55
CA TYR A 95 7.16 -5.52 8.04
C TYR A 95 7.82 -6.34 9.15
N PHE A 96 7.05 -6.81 10.13
CA PHE A 96 7.57 -7.68 11.19
C PHE A 96 8.20 -8.96 10.63
N ASN A 97 7.54 -9.59 9.66
CA ASN A 97 8.09 -10.78 9.00
C ASN A 97 9.41 -10.45 8.27
N THR A 98 9.45 -9.33 7.54
CA THR A 98 10.66 -8.89 6.83
C THR A 98 11.81 -8.66 7.82
N ILE A 99 11.57 -7.91 8.90
CA ILE A 99 12.57 -7.66 9.95
C ILE A 99 13.05 -8.97 10.58
N GLY A 100 12.14 -9.91 10.84
CA GLY A 100 12.48 -11.24 11.35
C GLY A 100 13.41 -12.01 10.42
N THR A 101 13.06 -12.11 9.14
CA THR A 101 13.87 -12.83 8.13
C THR A 101 15.24 -12.18 7.90
N LEU A 102 15.31 -10.86 7.85
CA LEU A 102 16.57 -10.13 7.71
C LEU A 102 17.41 -10.28 8.98
N GLY A 103 16.82 -10.15 10.16
CA GLY A 103 17.49 -10.31 11.44
C GLY A 103 18.09 -11.70 11.62
N SER A 104 17.32 -12.76 11.35
CA SER A 104 17.82 -14.14 11.43
C SER A 104 18.95 -14.40 10.42
N SER A 105 18.86 -13.82 9.22
CA SER A 105 19.90 -13.95 8.20
C SER A 105 21.21 -13.31 8.67
N VAL A 106 21.14 -12.10 9.25
CA VAL A 106 22.31 -11.40 9.79
C VAL A 106 22.95 -12.18 10.93
N VAL A 107 22.15 -12.70 11.87
CA VAL A 107 22.66 -13.53 12.99
C VAL A 107 23.36 -14.79 12.46
N SER A 108 22.73 -15.49 11.51
CA SER A 108 23.32 -16.71 10.94
C SER A 108 24.62 -16.46 10.17
N GLN A 109 24.75 -15.30 9.50
CA GLN A 109 25.98 -14.90 8.83
C GLN A 109 27.05 -14.51 9.85
N TRP A 110 26.67 -13.81 10.92
CA TRP A 110 27.61 -13.44 11.98
C TRP A 110 28.24 -14.68 12.60
N ASP A 111 27.43 -15.70 12.95
CA ASP A 111 27.93 -16.98 13.47
C ASP A 111 28.85 -17.72 12.49
N ASN A 112 28.65 -17.59 11.17
CA ASN A 112 29.52 -18.18 10.14
C ASN A 112 30.83 -17.39 9.89
N ILE A 113 30.90 -16.13 10.30
CA ILE A 113 32.11 -15.30 10.13
C ILE A 113 33.08 -15.48 11.31
N TRP A 114 32.56 -15.83 12.50
CA TRP A 114 33.36 -16.03 13.72
C TRP A 114 33.77 -17.49 13.98
N LEU A 115 33.35 -18.45 13.13
CA LEU A 115 33.79 -19.86 13.12
C LEU A 115 34.64 -20.15 11.88
#